data_AF-A0A2I0TPP0-F1
#
_entry.id   AF-A0A2I0TPP0-F1
#
_cell.length_a   1.000
_cell.length_b   1.000
_cell.length_c   1.000
_cell.angle_alpha   90.00
_cell.angle_beta   90.00
_cell.angle_gamma   90.00
#
_symmetry.space_group_name_H-M   'P 1'
#
loop_
_entity.id
_entity.type
_entity.pdbx_description
1 polymer ?
#
loop_
_entity_poly.entity_id
_entity_poly.type
_entity_poly.pdbx_seq_one_letter_code
_entity_poly.pdbx_strand_id
1 'polypeptide(L)'
;MESDIKVSEDFKSQFKAYQEQQQRRLQSLMERKKEKQNSQKGDNSNAKETFRIPNDLNLFERGQPVNEDDSKRLLEIENEQLQDQLREVRDENCRLYKLVTEKDFEIKQLQKKIQEDRLALSGASGLAGDVAATKIVELAKKNREITAETESEKAKVKQLNNRVKELEKELQAAVEKIHSLGGGDVGIKQSALKMIEGNLAESPEVKALQEKLTAANFKVMEYRNQLQSAKQELKMTQKLLANEVGEDVNIQSLLTNSGSWRGRAQQILVLQSKKKSAHQGDGSGAADPSPSEHSEDLSFTLLKPLASGSNQVGRIGSARLAGTDSPDLKALQTQITEHRALCQAAEVERDRLLELVTVLQKRRFMEFLMEEIGAEDKLST
;
A
#
# COMPACT_ATOMS: atom_id res chain seq x y z
N MET A 1 -10.20 28.97 4.35
CA MET A 1 -10.35 29.76 3.10
C MET A 1 -9.82 31.18 3.30
N GLU A 2 -10.49 32.07 4.05
CA GLU A 2 -9.94 33.44 4.29
C GLU A 2 -8.57 33.42 5.00
N SER A 3 -8.36 32.47 5.92
CA SER A 3 -7.06 32.19 6.57
C SER A 3 -5.91 32.00 5.57
N ASP A 4 -6.15 31.21 4.53
CA ASP A 4 -5.12 30.72 3.61
C ASP A 4 -4.78 31.79 2.57
N ILE A 5 -5.77 32.62 2.22
CA ILE A 5 -5.59 33.82 1.39
C ILE A 5 -4.70 34.83 2.12
N LYS A 6 -4.98 35.11 3.41
CA LYS A 6 -4.19 36.05 4.21
C LYS A 6 -2.73 35.61 4.37
N VAL A 7 -2.50 34.33 4.67
CA VAL A 7 -1.16 33.74 4.72
C VAL A 7 -0.44 33.86 3.36
N SER A 8 -1.15 33.70 2.24
CA SER A 8 -0.58 33.90 0.89
C SER A 8 -0.18 35.36 0.63
N GLU A 9 -0.94 36.34 1.10
CA GLU A 9 -0.58 37.76 0.99
C GLU A 9 0.60 38.14 1.89
N ASP A 10 0.68 37.58 3.09
CA ASP A 10 1.82 37.77 3.99
C ASP A 10 3.11 37.24 3.36
N PHE A 11 3.10 36.04 2.77
CA PHE A 11 4.26 35.49 2.05
C PHE A 11 4.66 36.33 0.84
N LYS A 12 3.71 36.83 0.04
CA LYS A 12 4.00 37.73 -1.09
C LYS A 12 4.63 39.05 -0.62
N SER A 13 4.16 39.58 0.51
CA SER A 13 4.67 40.81 1.11
C SER A 13 6.10 40.63 1.65
N GLN A 14 6.37 39.51 2.34
CA GLN A 14 7.72 39.15 2.80
C GLN A 14 8.68 38.94 1.63
N PHE A 15 8.27 38.24 0.57
CA PHE A 15 9.09 38.04 -0.63
C PHE A 15 9.44 39.37 -1.32
N LYS A 16 8.46 40.28 -1.45
CA LYS A 16 8.67 41.62 -2.01
C LYS A 16 9.64 42.45 -1.16
N ALA A 17 9.50 42.44 0.17
CA ALA A 17 10.40 43.12 1.09
C ALA A 17 11.84 42.58 1.00
N TYR A 18 12.01 41.26 0.88
CA TYR A 18 13.32 40.64 0.67
C TYR A 18 13.94 41.03 -0.67
N GLN A 19 13.16 41.05 -1.76
CA GLN A 19 13.63 41.48 -3.07
C GLN A 19 14.10 42.94 -3.06
N GLU A 20 13.36 43.82 -2.38
CA GLU A 20 13.74 45.22 -2.19
C GLU A 20 15.02 45.35 -1.34
N GLN A 21 15.17 44.55 -0.29
CA GLN A 21 16.38 44.51 0.54
C GLN A 21 17.63 44.13 -0.27
N GLN A 22 17.52 43.18 -1.20
CA GLN A 22 18.64 42.81 -2.09
C GLN A 22 18.97 43.93 -3.07
N GLN A 23 17.97 44.63 -3.64
CA GLN A 23 18.19 45.79 -4.50
C GLN A 23 18.89 46.93 -3.75
N ARG A 24 18.43 47.26 -2.53
CA ARG A 24 19.07 48.27 -1.66
C ARG A 24 20.52 47.90 -1.33
N ARG A 25 20.80 46.63 -1.00
CA ARG A 25 22.15 46.13 -0.72
C ARG A 25 23.08 46.28 -1.93
N LEU A 26 22.59 46.03 -3.15
CA LEU A 26 23.35 46.24 -4.38
C LEU A 26 23.59 47.74 -4.64
N GLN A 27 22.58 48.58 -4.44
CA GLN A 27 22.68 50.04 -4.63
C GLN A 27 23.72 50.67 -3.68
N SER A 28 23.69 50.33 -2.39
CA SER A 28 24.71 50.79 -1.43
C SER A 28 26.12 50.29 -1.77
N LEU A 29 26.25 49.10 -2.38
CA LEU A 29 27.54 48.60 -2.88
C LEU A 29 28.07 49.42 -4.07
N MET A 30 27.17 49.85 -4.96
CA MET A 30 27.52 50.72 -6.09
C MET A 30 27.86 52.14 -5.65
N GLU A 31 27.12 52.69 -4.69
CA GLU A 31 27.39 53.98 -4.07
C GLU A 31 28.75 53.99 -3.38
N ARG A 32 29.04 52.98 -2.54
CA ARG A 32 30.34 52.84 -1.85
C ARG A 32 31.52 52.58 -2.80
N LYS A 33 31.27 52.06 -4.01
CA LYS A 33 32.27 51.99 -5.09
C LYS A 33 32.48 53.36 -5.76
N LYS A 34 31.40 54.11 -5.97
CA LYS A 34 31.43 55.47 -6.55
C LYS A 34 32.12 56.46 -5.61
N GLU A 35 31.85 56.41 -4.32
CA GLU A 35 32.55 57.18 -3.28
C GLU A 35 34.06 56.94 -3.35
N LYS A 36 34.49 55.67 -3.33
CA LYS A 36 35.91 55.30 -3.44
C LYS A 36 36.57 55.82 -4.71
N GLN A 37 35.89 55.75 -5.87
CA GLN A 37 36.41 56.36 -7.11
C GLN A 37 36.47 57.88 -7.05
N ASN A 38 35.55 58.54 -6.34
CA ASN A 38 35.52 59.99 -6.23
C ASN A 38 36.60 60.52 -5.27
N SER A 39 36.82 59.83 -4.14
CA SER A 39 37.94 60.11 -3.22
C SER A 39 39.30 59.97 -3.91
N GLN A 40 39.44 59.03 -4.84
CA GLN A 40 40.69 58.78 -5.57
C GLN A 40 40.90 59.71 -6.78
N LYS A 41 39.99 60.64 -7.05
CA LYS A 41 40.09 61.64 -8.13
C LYS A 41 40.40 63.06 -7.64
N GLY A 42 40.40 63.29 -6.33
CA GLY A 42 40.58 64.61 -5.73
C GLY A 42 42.03 65.02 -5.44
N ASP A 43 42.99 64.11 -5.57
CA ASP A 43 44.38 64.34 -5.13
C ASP A 43 45.38 63.92 -6.21
N ASN A 44 45.64 64.83 -7.16
CA ASN A 44 46.72 64.66 -8.14
C ASN A 44 47.21 66.02 -8.69
N SER A 45 47.81 66.83 -7.83
CA SER A 45 48.55 68.03 -8.24
C SER A 45 49.83 68.22 -7.43
N ASN A 46 50.96 67.82 -8.03
CA ASN A 46 52.34 68.23 -7.77
C ASN A 46 52.61 69.16 -6.57
N ALA A 47 53.17 68.60 -5.49
CA ALA A 47 54.18 69.27 -4.68
C ALA A 47 55.10 68.23 -4.03
N LYS A 48 56.42 68.40 -4.20
CA LYS A 48 57.45 67.45 -3.76
C LYS A 48 58.21 68.04 -2.56
N GLU A 49 57.60 68.09 -1.38
CA GLU A 49 58.36 68.43 -0.17
C GLU A 49 57.69 68.05 1.17
N THR A 50 58.55 67.74 2.14
CA THR A 50 58.36 67.79 3.60
C THR A 50 57.19 67.01 4.24
N PHE A 51 57.47 65.76 4.64
CA PHE A 51 56.76 65.13 5.77
C PHE A 51 57.16 65.85 7.07
N ARG A 52 56.49 66.96 7.40
CA ARG A 52 56.57 67.55 8.75
C ARG A 52 55.80 66.67 9.71
N ILE A 53 56.51 65.88 10.50
CA ILE A 53 56.00 65.40 11.79
C ILE A 53 55.73 66.64 12.66
N PRO A 54 54.54 66.79 13.28
CA PRO A 54 54.31 67.84 14.26
C PRO A 54 55.20 67.64 15.49
N ASN A 55 56.23 68.49 15.62
CA ASN A 55 57.12 68.53 16.78
C ASN A 55 56.43 69.25 17.97
N ASP A 56 55.39 68.64 18.53
CA ASP A 56 54.75 69.09 19.79
C ASP A 56 55.21 68.23 20.98
N LEU A 57 56.53 68.07 21.12
CA LEU A 57 57.15 67.71 22.41
C LEU A 57 58.26 68.72 22.73
N ASN A 58 57.95 69.64 23.65
CA ASN A 58 58.95 70.41 24.38
C ASN A 58 59.74 69.49 25.31
N LEU A 59 60.76 68.79 24.78
CA LEU A 59 61.61 67.87 25.54
C LEU A 59 63.05 68.37 25.67
N PHE A 60 63.22 69.66 25.96
CA PHE A 60 64.52 70.24 26.34
C PHE A 60 64.40 71.26 27.48
N GLU A 61 63.77 70.87 28.60
CA GLU A 61 64.24 71.36 29.89
C GLU A 61 65.47 70.55 30.32
N ARG A 62 66.65 71.14 30.10
CA ARG A 62 67.90 70.64 30.70
C ARG A 62 67.87 70.95 32.20
N GLY A 63 67.38 70.01 33.00
CA GLY A 63 67.32 70.14 34.46
C GLY A 63 67.35 68.80 35.18
N GLN A 64 68.31 68.66 36.11
CA GLN A 64 68.47 67.58 37.10
C GLN A 64 68.89 66.18 36.61
N PRO A 65 69.76 65.47 37.36
CA PRO A 65 69.96 64.04 37.19
C PRO A 65 68.78 63.30 37.81
N VAL A 66 67.85 62.83 36.98
CA VAL A 66 66.91 61.78 37.39
C VAL A 66 67.74 60.52 37.63
N ASN A 67 67.60 59.86 38.78
CA ASN A 67 68.41 58.67 39.09
C ASN A 67 68.17 57.60 38.01
N GLU A 68 69.24 57.05 37.44
CA GLU A 68 69.13 55.96 36.46
C GLU A 68 68.36 54.76 37.04
N ASP A 69 68.45 54.55 38.35
CA ASP A 69 67.69 53.56 39.12
C ASP A 69 66.16 53.77 39.06
N ASP A 70 65.66 55.01 39.01
CA ASP A 70 64.21 55.28 38.98
C ASP A 70 63.63 54.97 37.58
N SER A 71 64.32 55.40 36.53
CA SER A 71 63.97 55.06 35.15
C SER A 71 64.06 53.55 34.90
N LYS A 72 65.08 52.89 35.48
CA LYS A 72 65.25 51.44 35.41
C LYS A 72 64.12 50.69 36.12
N ARG A 73 63.72 51.12 37.32
CA ARG A 73 62.56 50.56 38.04
C ARG A 73 61.27 50.69 37.25
N LEU A 74 61.03 51.82 36.59
CA LEU A 74 59.84 52.01 35.76
C LEU A 74 59.81 51.04 34.58
N LEU A 75 60.95 50.85 33.89
CA LEU A 75 61.08 49.87 32.80
C LEU A 75 60.95 48.43 33.29
N GLU A 76 61.43 48.11 34.49
CA GLU A 76 61.26 46.79 35.12
C GLU A 76 59.77 46.50 35.39
N ILE A 77 59.03 47.48 35.93
CA ILE A 77 57.57 47.38 36.18
C ILE A 77 56.78 47.26 34.87
N GLU A 78 57.12 48.05 33.83
CA GLU A 78 56.46 47.95 32.52
C GLU A 78 56.71 46.57 31.87
N ASN A 79 57.94 46.06 31.98
CA ASN A 79 58.30 44.73 31.47
C ASN A 79 57.57 43.61 32.23
N GLU A 80 57.40 43.72 33.55
CA GLU A 80 56.59 42.79 34.35
C GLU A 80 55.12 42.82 33.91
N GLN A 81 54.52 44.01 33.74
CA GLN A 81 53.15 44.16 33.23
C GLN A 81 52.97 43.58 31.82
N LEU A 82 53.93 43.80 30.92
CA LEU A 82 53.92 43.22 29.57
C LEU A 82 54.06 41.69 29.60
N GLN A 83 54.86 41.14 30.52
CA GLN A 83 54.98 39.70 30.71
C GLN A 83 53.69 39.06 31.24
N ASP A 84 52.99 39.74 32.15
CA ASP A 84 51.70 39.26 32.67
C ASP A 84 50.56 39.40 31.66
N GLN A 85 50.49 40.48 30.88
CA GLN A 85 49.57 40.58 29.73
C GLN A 85 49.85 39.48 28.71
N LEU A 86 51.12 39.19 28.42
CA LEU A 86 51.51 38.11 27.51
C LEU A 86 51.15 36.72 28.07
N ARG A 87 51.15 36.55 29.40
CA ARG A 87 50.68 35.34 30.08
C ARG A 87 49.15 35.21 29.97
N GLU A 88 48.41 36.25 30.30
CA GLU A 88 46.95 36.27 30.24
C GLU A 88 46.44 36.02 28.81
N VAL A 89 47.03 36.66 27.81
CA VAL A 89 46.68 36.43 26.39
C VAL A 89 47.01 35.00 25.95
N ARG A 90 48.07 34.36 26.47
CA ARG A 90 48.35 32.93 26.20
C ARG A 90 47.34 32.01 26.86
N ASP A 91 46.96 32.28 28.10
CA ASP A 91 45.96 31.50 28.83
C ASP A 91 44.58 31.61 28.18
N GLU A 92 44.18 32.82 27.75
CA GLU A 92 42.93 33.03 27.03
C GLU A 92 42.94 32.36 25.66
N ASN A 93 44.03 32.45 24.88
CA ASN A 93 44.18 31.66 23.66
C ASN A 93 44.07 30.15 23.94
N CYS A 94 44.63 29.64 25.05
CA CYS A 94 44.49 28.24 25.44
C CYS A 94 43.03 27.85 25.73
N ARG A 95 42.25 28.72 26.39
CA ARG A 95 40.81 28.51 26.60
C ARG A 95 40.04 28.53 25.28
N LEU A 96 40.30 29.51 24.41
CA LEU A 96 39.67 29.63 23.10
C LEU A 96 39.95 28.40 22.21
N TYR A 97 41.19 27.91 22.16
CA TYR A 97 41.52 26.67 21.43
C TYR A 97 40.73 25.46 21.94
N LYS A 98 40.61 25.29 23.27
CA LYS A 98 39.80 24.20 23.86
C LYS A 98 38.34 24.32 23.44
N LEU A 99 37.74 25.50 23.56
CA LEU A 99 36.35 25.75 23.18
C LEU A 99 36.11 25.52 21.68
N VAL A 100 37.04 25.93 20.81
CA VAL A 100 36.97 25.65 19.37
C VAL A 100 36.98 24.13 19.12
N THR A 101 37.88 23.37 19.75
CA THR A 101 37.91 21.90 19.57
C THR A 101 36.65 21.19 20.08
N GLU A 102 36.03 21.69 21.15
CA GLU A 102 34.75 21.20 21.64
C GLU A 102 33.61 21.47 20.65
N LYS A 103 33.54 22.69 20.10
CA LYS A 103 32.53 23.07 19.09
C LYS A 103 32.73 22.34 17.77
N ASP A 104 33.97 22.10 17.33
CA ASP A 104 34.26 21.27 16.16
C ASP A 104 33.81 19.81 16.36
N PHE A 105 33.91 19.28 17.58
CA PHE A 105 33.39 17.95 17.90
C PHE A 105 31.86 17.92 17.90
N GLU A 106 31.21 18.93 18.48
CA GLU A 106 29.75 19.09 18.44
C GLU A 106 29.23 19.19 16.99
N ILE A 107 29.87 19.99 16.14
CA ILE A 107 29.55 20.12 14.72
C ILE A 107 29.68 18.77 14.00
N LYS A 108 30.76 18.01 14.23
CA LYS A 108 30.93 16.66 13.64
C LYS A 108 29.83 15.69 14.07
N GLN A 109 29.41 15.73 15.33
CA GLN A 109 28.33 14.87 15.84
C GLN A 109 26.96 15.27 15.26
N LEU A 110 26.68 16.57 15.14
CA LEU A 110 25.47 17.07 14.48
C LEU A 110 25.43 16.72 12.98
N GLN A 111 26.55 16.88 12.27
CA GLN A 111 26.68 16.46 10.86
C GLN A 111 26.47 14.96 10.69
N LYS A 112 27.05 14.14 11.57
CA LYS A 112 26.84 12.69 11.58
C LYS A 112 25.37 12.36 11.80
N LYS A 113 24.72 12.98 12.78
CA LYS A 113 23.28 12.79 13.05
C LYS A 113 22.42 13.18 11.85
N ILE A 114 22.67 14.33 11.21
CA ILE A 114 21.96 14.76 10.00
C ILE A 114 22.11 13.74 8.87
N GLN A 115 23.30 13.15 8.70
CA GLN A 115 23.53 12.12 7.69
C GLN A 115 22.85 10.78 8.03
N GLU A 116 22.82 10.39 9.31
CA GLU A 116 22.08 9.22 9.80
C GLU A 116 20.56 9.40 9.62
N ASP A 117 20.01 10.53 10.05
CA ASP A 117 18.60 10.91 9.87
C ASP A 117 18.23 10.93 8.38
N ARG A 118 19.10 11.47 7.51
CA ARG A 118 18.91 11.48 6.05
C ARG A 118 18.93 10.07 5.46
N LEU A 119 19.78 9.17 5.94
CA LEU A 119 19.81 7.77 5.50
C LEU A 119 18.55 7.02 5.97
N ALA A 120 18.10 7.24 7.20
CA ALA A 120 16.84 6.68 7.71
C ALA A 120 15.63 7.17 6.89
N LEU A 121 15.57 8.47 6.60
CA LEU A 121 14.52 9.07 5.77
C LEU A 121 14.58 8.55 4.32
N SER A 122 15.77 8.43 3.75
CA SER A 122 15.95 7.90 2.39
C SER A 122 15.57 6.42 2.29
N GLY A 123 15.83 5.63 3.33
CA GLY A 123 15.43 4.22 3.41
C GLY A 123 13.91 4.01 3.53
N ALA A 124 13.21 4.94 4.19
CA ALA A 124 11.74 4.91 4.28
C ALA A 124 11.05 5.54 3.06
N SER A 125 11.57 6.65 2.55
CA SER A 125 10.89 7.49 1.55
C SER A 125 10.88 6.91 0.15
N GLY A 126 11.89 6.15 -0.26
CA GLY A 126 12.06 5.71 -1.66
C GLY A 126 11.20 4.53 -2.10
N LEU A 127 10.59 3.78 -1.17
CA LEU A 127 9.72 2.62 -1.50
C LEU A 127 8.37 2.72 -0.81
N ALA A 128 8.30 2.99 0.49
CA ALA A 128 7.02 3.13 1.18
C ALA A 128 6.30 4.44 0.82
N GLY A 129 7.05 5.52 0.60
CA GLY A 129 6.52 6.79 0.09
C GLY A 129 5.93 6.67 -1.31
N ASP A 130 6.65 6.04 -2.23
CA ASP A 130 6.20 5.81 -3.60
C ASP A 130 4.99 4.86 -3.68
N VAL A 131 4.94 3.81 -2.84
CA VAL A 131 3.76 2.93 -2.71
C VAL A 131 2.56 3.68 -2.14
N ALA A 132 2.75 4.59 -1.17
CA ALA A 132 1.66 5.43 -0.67
C ALA A 132 1.17 6.44 -1.73
N ALA A 133 2.08 7.09 -2.45
CA ALA A 133 1.76 8.06 -3.49
C ALA A 133 1.01 7.41 -4.68
N THR A 134 1.49 6.26 -5.15
CA THR A 134 0.78 5.48 -6.19
C THR A 134 -0.59 5.03 -5.70
N LYS A 135 -0.73 4.60 -4.43
CA LYS A 135 -2.02 4.20 -3.89
C LYS A 135 -3.02 5.35 -3.76
N ILE A 136 -2.56 6.55 -3.39
CA ILE A 136 -3.37 7.77 -3.39
C ILE A 136 -3.89 8.08 -4.79
N VAL A 137 -3.04 7.97 -5.83
CA VAL A 137 -3.44 8.19 -7.22
C VAL A 137 -4.43 7.12 -7.71
N GLU A 138 -4.25 5.85 -7.37
CA GLU A 138 -5.24 4.79 -7.66
C GLU A 138 -6.60 5.08 -7.02
N LEU A 139 -6.62 5.40 -5.73
CA LEU A 139 -7.86 5.68 -5.00
C LEU A 139 -8.55 6.95 -5.54
N ALA A 140 -7.79 7.96 -5.94
CA ALA A 140 -8.32 9.15 -6.60
C ALA A 140 -8.92 8.83 -7.99
N LYS A 141 -8.32 7.92 -8.76
CA LYS A 141 -8.90 7.43 -10.02
C LYS A 141 -10.20 6.67 -9.78
N LYS A 142 -10.21 5.70 -8.86
CA LYS A 142 -11.41 4.93 -8.49
C LYS A 142 -12.55 5.82 -7.98
N ASN A 143 -12.25 6.85 -7.18
CA ASN A 143 -13.27 7.82 -6.73
C ASN A 143 -13.89 8.62 -7.89
N ARG A 144 -13.12 8.98 -8.93
CA ARG A 144 -13.66 9.66 -10.12
C ARG A 144 -14.54 8.72 -10.95
N GLU A 145 -14.13 7.46 -11.09
CA GLU A 145 -14.87 6.41 -11.80
C GLU A 145 -16.20 6.11 -11.12
N ILE A 146 -16.20 5.85 -9.80
CA ILE A 146 -17.43 5.64 -9.00
C ILE A 146 -18.36 6.85 -9.04
N THR A 147 -17.82 8.08 -9.04
CA THR A 147 -18.62 9.30 -9.20
C THR A 147 -19.32 9.34 -10.56
N ALA A 148 -18.59 9.07 -11.66
CA ALA A 148 -19.14 9.04 -13.01
C ALA A 148 -20.18 7.92 -13.21
N GLU A 149 -19.94 6.72 -12.67
CA GLU A 149 -20.92 5.63 -12.66
C GLU A 149 -22.19 6.01 -11.88
N THR A 150 -22.04 6.64 -10.71
CA THR A 150 -23.16 7.11 -9.89
C THR A 150 -24.00 8.18 -10.61
N GLU A 151 -23.36 9.09 -11.35
CA GLU A 151 -24.05 10.11 -12.16
C GLU A 151 -24.77 9.49 -13.37
N SER A 152 -24.13 8.54 -14.05
CA SER A 152 -24.73 7.76 -15.14
C SER A 152 -25.95 6.97 -14.67
N GLU A 153 -25.86 6.29 -13.52
CA GLU A 153 -26.98 5.52 -12.98
C GLU A 153 -28.13 6.42 -12.50
N LYS A 154 -27.83 7.58 -11.88
CA LYS A 154 -28.84 8.61 -11.59
C LYS A 154 -29.56 9.09 -12.87
N ALA A 155 -28.84 9.23 -13.98
CA ALA A 155 -29.44 9.61 -15.27
C ALA A 155 -30.37 8.51 -15.81
N LYS A 156 -29.96 7.23 -15.75
CA LYS A 156 -30.82 6.08 -16.12
C LYS A 156 -32.06 5.99 -15.24
N VAL A 157 -31.92 6.11 -13.91
CA VAL A 157 -33.04 6.12 -12.97
C VAL A 157 -34.02 7.25 -13.29
N LYS A 158 -33.52 8.44 -13.63
CA LYS A 158 -34.37 9.57 -14.06
C LYS A 158 -35.10 9.27 -15.38
N GLN A 159 -34.44 8.66 -16.36
CA GLN A 159 -35.06 8.25 -17.62
C GLN A 159 -36.14 7.18 -17.41
N LEU A 160 -35.87 6.14 -16.62
CA LEU A 160 -36.82 5.08 -16.30
C LEU A 160 -38.03 5.62 -15.53
N ASN A 161 -37.82 6.51 -14.55
CA ASN A 161 -38.89 7.17 -13.80
C ASN A 161 -39.78 8.04 -14.72
N ASN A 162 -39.19 8.74 -15.70
CA ASN A 162 -39.98 9.44 -16.72
C ASN A 162 -40.80 8.45 -17.58
N ARG A 163 -40.21 7.34 -18.03
CA ARG A 163 -40.94 6.33 -18.83
C ARG A 163 -42.07 5.65 -18.05
N VAL A 164 -41.89 5.41 -16.76
CA VAL A 164 -42.97 4.94 -15.86
C VAL A 164 -44.10 5.95 -15.82
N LYS A 165 -43.83 7.24 -15.62
CA LYS A 165 -44.85 8.31 -15.62
C LYS A 165 -45.55 8.49 -16.96
N GLU A 166 -44.89 8.21 -18.07
CA GLU A 166 -45.50 8.18 -19.40
C GLU A 166 -46.45 6.98 -19.53
N LEU A 167 -46.01 5.78 -19.17
CA LEU A 167 -46.82 4.57 -19.16
C LEU A 167 -48.03 4.67 -18.22
N GLU A 168 -47.89 5.29 -17.05
CA GLU A 168 -48.99 5.58 -16.12
C GLU A 168 -50.03 6.51 -16.76
N LYS A 169 -49.60 7.53 -17.51
CA LYS A 169 -50.50 8.42 -18.27
C LYS A 169 -51.16 7.73 -19.46
N GLU A 170 -50.42 6.92 -20.21
CA GLU A 170 -50.95 6.10 -21.30
C GLU A 170 -52.03 5.13 -20.79
N LEU A 171 -51.77 4.47 -19.64
CA LEU A 171 -52.71 3.58 -18.96
C LEU A 171 -53.95 4.34 -18.49
N GLN A 172 -53.79 5.48 -17.82
CA GLN A 172 -54.90 6.30 -17.34
C GLN A 172 -55.79 6.76 -18.50
N ALA A 173 -55.19 7.26 -19.59
CA ALA A 173 -55.92 7.65 -20.80
C ALA A 173 -56.63 6.47 -21.48
N ALA A 174 -56.04 5.27 -21.46
CA ALA A 174 -56.68 4.06 -21.97
C ALA A 174 -57.87 3.62 -21.10
N VAL A 175 -57.77 3.73 -19.77
CA VAL A 175 -58.86 3.44 -18.82
C VAL A 175 -60.00 4.46 -18.96
N GLU A 176 -59.71 5.75 -19.09
CA GLU A 176 -60.70 6.80 -19.38
C GLU A 176 -61.39 6.58 -20.73
N LYS A 177 -60.64 6.12 -21.74
CA LYS A 177 -61.20 5.76 -23.04
C LYS A 177 -62.09 4.51 -22.97
N ILE A 178 -61.74 3.51 -22.16
CA ILE A 178 -62.61 2.34 -21.92
C ILE A 178 -63.89 2.76 -21.18
N HIS A 179 -63.80 3.61 -20.17
CA HIS A 179 -64.98 4.14 -19.47
C HIS A 179 -65.88 4.96 -20.39
N SER A 180 -65.33 5.76 -21.32
CA SER A 180 -66.14 6.54 -22.28
C SER A 180 -66.75 5.70 -23.42
N LEU A 181 -66.24 4.49 -23.69
CA LEU A 181 -66.77 3.56 -24.70
C LEU A 181 -67.57 2.38 -24.12
N GLY A 182 -67.85 2.38 -22.80
CA GLY A 182 -68.19 1.17 -22.05
C GLY A 182 -69.58 1.10 -21.40
N GLY A 183 -70.53 1.97 -21.78
CA GLY A 183 -71.93 1.86 -21.38
C GLY A 183 -72.76 0.95 -22.31
N GLY A 184 -72.31 -0.28 -22.62
CA GLY A 184 -73.07 -1.19 -23.48
C GLY A 184 -72.30 -2.36 -24.12
N ASP A 185 -72.78 -3.57 -23.81
CA ASP A 185 -72.82 -4.79 -24.64
C ASP A 185 -71.53 -5.42 -25.24
N VAL A 186 -71.02 -6.43 -24.51
CA VAL A 186 -70.49 -7.78 -24.88
C VAL A 186 -69.75 -8.05 -26.21
N GLY A 187 -70.04 -7.41 -27.35
CA GLY A 187 -69.72 -7.95 -28.69
C GLY A 187 -68.30 -7.79 -29.26
N ILE A 188 -67.49 -6.82 -28.81
CA ILE A 188 -66.36 -6.29 -29.62
C ILE A 188 -64.99 -7.00 -29.36
N LYS A 189 -64.93 -8.00 -28.47
CA LYS A 189 -63.64 -8.50 -27.91
C LYS A 189 -62.74 -9.30 -28.87
N GLN A 190 -63.20 -9.75 -30.04
CA GLN A 190 -62.44 -10.69 -30.88
C GLN A 190 -61.70 -10.07 -32.08
N SER A 191 -62.09 -8.88 -32.56
CA SER A 191 -61.41 -8.18 -33.66
C SER A 191 -60.26 -7.29 -33.16
N ALA A 192 -60.44 -6.62 -32.01
CA ALA A 192 -59.41 -5.77 -31.42
C ALA A 192 -58.15 -6.54 -30.98
N LEU A 193 -58.31 -7.78 -30.52
CA LEU A 193 -57.23 -8.61 -29.97
C LEU A 193 -56.19 -8.99 -31.05
N LYS A 194 -56.65 -9.30 -32.27
CA LYS A 194 -55.77 -9.63 -33.41
C LYS A 194 -54.92 -8.46 -33.93
N MET A 195 -55.36 -7.22 -33.74
CA MET A 195 -54.61 -6.03 -34.19
C MET A 195 -53.50 -5.63 -33.21
N ILE A 196 -53.60 -6.04 -31.94
CA ILE A 196 -52.61 -5.75 -30.90
C ILE A 196 -51.48 -6.80 -30.91
N GLU A 197 -51.85 -8.07 -31.12
CA GLU A 197 -50.90 -9.20 -31.14
C GLU A 197 -49.84 -9.08 -32.25
N GLY A 198 -50.20 -8.54 -33.42
CA GLY A 198 -49.27 -8.34 -34.53
C GLY A 198 -48.24 -7.22 -34.34
N ASN A 199 -48.57 -6.17 -33.56
CA ASN A 199 -47.72 -4.97 -33.47
C ASN A 199 -46.73 -5.00 -32.28
N LEU A 200 -46.98 -5.82 -31.25
CA LEU A 200 -46.08 -5.91 -30.09
C LEU A 200 -44.78 -6.68 -30.41
N ALA A 201 -44.83 -7.60 -31.39
CA ALA A 201 -43.68 -8.39 -31.83
C ALA A 201 -42.68 -7.62 -32.72
N GLU A 202 -43.06 -6.44 -33.23
CA GLU A 202 -42.28 -5.69 -34.22
C GLU A 202 -41.52 -4.48 -33.68
N SER A 203 -41.72 -4.11 -32.40
CA SER A 203 -40.89 -3.08 -31.75
C SER A 203 -39.41 -3.47 -31.81
N PRO A 204 -38.51 -2.60 -32.32
CA PRO A 204 -37.08 -2.90 -32.40
C PRO A 204 -36.45 -3.08 -31.02
N GLU A 205 -37.03 -2.47 -29.98
CA GLU A 205 -36.60 -2.62 -28.60
C GLU A 205 -36.98 -4.00 -28.03
N VAL A 206 -38.17 -4.52 -28.37
CA VAL A 206 -38.59 -5.89 -28.01
C VAL A 206 -37.70 -6.92 -28.72
N LYS A 207 -37.39 -6.72 -30.01
CA LYS A 207 -36.45 -7.58 -30.76
C LYS A 207 -35.04 -7.54 -30.13
N ALA A 208 -34.51 -6.36 -29.79
CA ALA A 208 -33.21 -6.22 -29.14
C ALA A 208 -33.15 -6.81 -27.72
N LEU A 209 -34.24 -6.73 -26.95
CA LEU A 209 -34.34 -7.39 -25.64
C LEU A 209 -34.45 -8.92 -25.78
N GLN A 210 -35.17 -9.41 -26.78
CA GLN A 210 -35.27 -10.84 -27.09
C GLN A 210 -33.91 -11.40 -27.53
N GLU A 211 -33.15 -10.68 -28.36
CA GLU A 211 -31.78 -11.06 -28.75
C GLU A 211 -30.80 -11.05 -27.57
N LYS A 212 -30.90 -10.06 -26.66
CA LYS A 212 -30.11 -10.06 -25.41
C LYS A 212 -30.49 -11.23 -24.51
N LEU A 213 -31.76 -11.59 -24.44
CA LEU A 213 -32.25 -12.73 -23.66
C LEU A 213 -31.76 -14.06 -24.25
N THR A 214 -31.80 -14.25 -25.57
CA THR A 214 -31.26 -15.47 -26.21
C THR A 214 -29.74 -15.56 -26.11
N ALA A 215 -29.02 -14.44 -26.27
CA ALA A 215 -27.57 -14.38 -26.06
C ALA A 215 -27.17 -14.69 -24.61
N ALA A 216 -27.90 -14.16 -23.62
CA ALA A 216 -27.69 -14.47 -22.21
C ALA A 216 -27.96 -15.95 -21.91
N ASN A 217 -29.07 -16.51 -22.42
CA ASN A 217 -29.40 -17.93 -22.28
C ASN A 217 -28.35 -18.85 -22.94
N PHE A 218 -27.84 -18.47 -24.11
CA PHE A 218 -26.74 -19.19 -24.77
C PHE A 218 -25.49 -19.18 -23.89
N LYS A 219 -25.14 -18.03 -23.31
CA LYS A 219 -23.97 -17.89 -22.42
C LYS A 219 -24.13 -18.67 -21.10
N VAL A 220 -25.34 -18.74 -20.54
CA VAL A 220 -25.67 -19.59 -19.38
C VAL A 220 -25.51 -21.08 -19.73
N MET A 221 -25.98 -21.50 -20.92
CA MET A 221 -25.79 -22.86 -21.41
C MET A 221 -24.31 -23.19 -21.64
N GLU A 222 -23.54 -22.25 -22.19
CA GLU A 222 -22.09 -22.40 -22.38
C GLU A 222 -21.36 -22.55 -21.04
N TYR A 223 -21.60 -21.65 -20.07
CA TYR A 223 -21.00 -21.77 -18.74
C TYR A 223 -21.43 -23.04 -18.01
N ARG A 224 -22.66 -23.52 -18.19
CA ARG A 224 -23.12 -24.81 -17.65
C ARG A 224 -22.33 -25.98 -18.24
N ASN A 225 -22.05 -25.95 -19.54
CA ASN A 225 -21.25 -26.97 -20.23
C ASN A 225 -19.78 -26.91 -19.81
N GLN A 226 -19.18 -25.72 -19.72
CA GLN A 226 -17.81 -25.52 -19.20
C GLN A 226 -17.67 -26.03 -17.77
N LEU A 227 -18.62 -25.70 -16.88
CA LEU A 227 -18.65 -26.20 -15.50
C LEU A 227 -18.78 -27.72 -15.43
N GLN A 228 -19.56 -28.33 -16.34
CA GLN A 228 -19.66 -29.79 -16.44
C GLN A 228 -18.35 -30.43 -16.92
N SER A 229 -17.67 -29.85 -17.92
CA SER A 229 -16.34 -30.30 -18.38
C SER A 229 -15.31 -30.22 -17.25
N ALA A 230 -15.16 -29.06 -16.63
CA ALA A 230 -14.23 -28.85 -15.51
C ALA A 230 -14.51 -29.80 -14.33
N LYS A 231 -15.79 -30.12 -14.05
CA LYS A 231 -16.18 -31.09 -13.03
C LYS A 231 -15.86 -32.55 -13.42
N GLN A 232 -15.87 -32.89 -14.71
CA GLN A 232 -15.43 -34.20 -15.20
C GLN A 232 -13.90 -34.31 -15.17
N GLU A 233 -13.19 -33.27 -15.59
CA GLU A 233 -11.73 -33.17 -15.50
C GLU A 233 -11.26 -33.26 -14.04
N LEU A 234 -11.89 -32.52 -13.12
CA LEU A 234 -11.58 -32.60 -11.67
C LEU A 234 -11.78 -34.01 -11.11
N LYS A 235 -12.82 -34.73 -11.55
CA LYS A 235 -13.02 -36.14 -11.16
C LYS A 235 -11.95 -37.05 -11.76
N MET A 236 -11.48 -36.78 -12.98
CA MET A 236 -10.42 -37.55 -13.63
C MET A 236 -9.06 -37.30 -12.97
N THR A 237 -8.71 -36.05 -12.67
CA THR A 237 -7.48 -35.71 -11.95
C THR A 237 -7.50 -36.25 -10.52
N GLN A 238 -8.64 -36.21 -9.83
CA GLN A 238 -8.79 -36.84 -8.51
C GLN A 238 -8.59 -38.37 -8.58
N LYS A 239 -9.08 -39.05 -9.63
CA LYS A 239 -8.82 -40.49 -9.84
C LYS A 239 -7.35 -40.78 -10.16
N LEU A 240 -6.71 -39.98 -11.03
CA LEU A 240 -5.29 -40.13 -11.33
C LEU A 240 -4.43 -39.91 -10.08
N LEU A 241 -4.77 -38.91 -9.27
CA LEU A 241 -4.12 -38.66 -7.98
C LEU A 241 -4.36 -39.84 -7.02
N ALA A 242 -5.57 -40.38 -6.92
CA ALA A 242 -5.84 -41.57 -6.11
C ALA A 242 -5.05 -42.81 -6.57
N ASN A 243 -4.77 -42.96 -7.86
CA ASN A 243 -3.92 -44.05 -8.38
C ASN A 243 -2.45 -43.90 -7.96
N GLU A 244 -1.92 -42.67 -7.98
CA GLU A 244 -0.54 -42.38 -7.53
C GLU A 244 -0.39 -42.42 -6.01
N VAL A 245 -1.44 -42.00 -5.29
CA VAL A 245 -1.42 -41.83 -3.84
C VAL A 245 -1.84 -43.11 -3.10
N GLY A 246 -2.74 -43.89 -3.69
CA GLY A 246 -3.47 -45.00 -3.06
C GLY A 246 -4.90 -44.60 -2.70
N GLU A 247 -5.85 -45.52 -2.89
CA GLU A 247 -7.29 -45.27 -2.73
C GLU A 247 -7.71 -44.86 -1.29
N ASP A 248 -6.94 -45.25 -0.28
CA ASP A 248 -7.24 -45.04 1.14
C ASP A 248 -6.67 -43.73 1.74
N VAL A 249 -6.06 -42.86 0.93
CA VAL A 249 -5.33 -41.68 1.46
C VAL A 249 -6.16 -40.40 1.33
N ASN A 250 -6.51 -39.83 2.48
CA ASN A 250 -7.20 -38.55 2.56
C ASN A 250 -6.30 -37.38 2.12
N ILE A 251 -6.70 -36.64 1.08
CA ILE A 251 -5.94 -35.50 0.54
C ILE A 251 -5.73 -34.41 1.60
N GLN A 252 -6.66 -34.20 2.53
CA GLN A 252 -6.48 -33.26 3.65
C GLN A 252 -5.36 -33.67 4.61
N SER A 253 -5.04 -34.96 4.81
CA SER A 253 -3.96 -35.38 5.72
C SER A 253 -2.57 -35.30 5.07
N LEU A 254 -2.49 -35.29 3.73
CA LEU A 254 -1.25 -35.02 3.00
C LEU A 254 -0.85 -33.55 3.07
N LEU A 255 -1.83 -32.64 3.07
CA LEU A 255 -1.61 -31.20 3.24
C LEU A 255 -1.05 -30.85 4.63
N THR A 256 -1.35 -31.66 5.66
CA THR A 256 -0.83 -31.44 7.02
C THR A 256 0.49 -32.18 7.30
N ASN A 257 0.76 -33.31 6.65
CA ASN A 257 1.93 -34.16 6.92
C ASN A 257 2.84 -34.39 5.69
N SER A 258 3.09 -33.33 4.91
CA SER A 258 3.72 -33.41 3.58
C SER A 258 5.18 -33.92 3.55
N GLY A 259 5.85 -34.04 4.70
CA GLY A 259 7.28 -34.42 4.77
C GLY A 259 7.58 -35.92 4.88
N SER A 260 6.60 -36.76 5.22
CA SER A 260 6.82 -38.21 5.46
C SER A 260 6.25 -39.11 4.36
N TRP A 261 5.44 -38.55 3.46
CA TRP A 261 4.70 -39.33 2.48
C TRP A 261 5.53 -39.66 1.23
N ARG A 262 5.37 -40.88 0.70
CA ARG A 262 6.00 -41.35 -0.54
C ARG A 262 4.93 -42.00 -1.43
N GLY A 263 4.89 -41.63 -2.70
CA GLY A 263 3.91 -42.15 -3.66
C GLY A 263 4.10 -43.62 -4.01
N ARG A 264 3.04 -44.26 -4.52
CA ARG A 264 3.04 -45.68 -4.89
C ARG A 264 4.19 -46.02 -5.84
N ALA A 265 4.46 -45.19 -6.84
CA ALA A 265 5.58 -45.39 -7.76
C ALA A 265 6.95 -45.47 -7.02
N GLN A 266 7.21 -44.60 -6.04
CA GLN A 266 8.43 -44.65 -5.23
C GLN A 266 8.47 -45.87 -4.32
N GLN A 267 7.34 -46.23 -3.69
CA GLN A 267 7.24 -47.39 -2.82
C GLN A 267 7.47 -48.70 -3.60
N ILE A 268 6.91 -48.81 -4.80
CA ILE A 268 7.16 -49.92 -5.74
C ILE A 268 8.65 -49.98 -6.12
N LEU A 269 9.28 -48.85 -6.46
CA LEU A 269 10.72 -48.80 -6.80
C LEU A 269 11.62 -49.27 -5.63
N VAL A 270 11.30 -48.87 -4.40
CA VAL A 270 12.03 -49.33 -3.19
C VAL A 270 11.82 -50.82 -2.96
N LEU A 271 10.59 -51.33 -3.11
CA LEU A 271 10.28 -52.76 -2.98
C LEU A 271 10.93 -53.60 -4.09
N GLN A 272 10.94 -53.12 -5.33
CA GLN A 272 11.64 -53.77 -6.45
C GLN A 272 13.16 -53.79 -6.22
N SER A 273 13.74 -52.71 -5.71
CA SER A 273 15.17 -52.65 -5.35
C SER A 273 15.50 -53.65 -4.24
N LYS A 274 14.66 -53.74 -3.20
CA LYS A 274 14.78 -54.76 -2.14
C LYS A 274 14.64 -56.19 -2.67
N LYS A 275 13.67 -56.44 -3.56
CA LYS A 275 13.49 -57.75 -4.20
C LYS A 275 14.70 -58.12 -5.07
N LYS A 276 15.25 -57.16 -5.82
CA LYS A 276 16.45 -57.35 -6.64
C LYS A 276 17.68 -57.67 -5.78
N SER A 277 17.91 -56.95 -4.67
CA SER A 277 19.00 -57.28 -3.75
C SER A 277 18.81 -58.63 -3.07
N ALA A 278 17.58 -59.05 -2.77
CA ALA A 278 17.29 -60.37 -2.24
C ALA A 278 17.55 -61.48 -3.28
N HIS A 279 17.06 -61.34 -4.51
CA HIS A 279 17.30 -62.31 -5.58
C HIS A 279 18.76 -62.37 -6.03
N GLN A 280 19.52 -61.27 -5.88
CA GLN A 280 20.97 -61.26 -6.13
C GLN A 280 21.77 -61.93 -5.00
N GLY A 281 21.18 -62.13 -3.83
CA GLY A 281 21.73 -62.93 -2.73
C GLY A 281 21.45 -64.44 -2.83
N ASP A 282 20.52 -64.85 -3.69
CA ASP A 282 20.01 -66.23 -3.81
C ASP A 282 20.55 -66.95 -5.07
N GLY A 283 21.66 -66.43 -5.61
CA GLY A 283 22.26 -66.81 -6.89
C GLY A 283 23.43 -67.79 -6.81
N SER A 284 23.53 -68.61 -5.77
CA SER A 284 24.58 -69.65 -5.68
C SER A 284 24.21 -70.81 -4.73
N GLY A 285 24.04 -72.01 -5.29
CA GLY A 285 23.97 -73.27 -4.53
C GLY A 285 22.59 -73.93 -4.53
N ALA A 286 22.40 -74.93 -5.38
CA ALA A 286 21.20 -75.74 -5.40
C ALA A 286 21.26 -76.88 -4.37
N ALA A 287 20.27 -76.99 -3.48
CA ALA A 287 19.70 -78.24 -2.95
C ALA A 287 18.51 -77.94 -2.00
N ASP A 288 17.30 -78.30 -2.43
CA ASP A 288 16.09 -78.48 -1.59
C ASP A 288 15.94 -80.03 -1.42
N PRO A 289 15.43 -80.57 -0.28
CA PRO A 289 14.04 -80.40 0.13
C PRO A 289 13.81 -79.91 1.58
N SER A 290 12.82 -79.03 1.71
CA SER A 290 12.09 -78.58 2.92
C SER A 290 11.30 -79.72 3.63
N PRO A 291 10.62 -79.52 4.80
CA PRO A 291 10.38 -78.31 5.63
C PRO A 291 10.92 -78.49 7.10
N SER A 292 10.45 -77.90 8.22
CA SER A 292 9.30 -77.04 8.60
C SER A 292 9.51 -76.25 9.92
N GLU A 293 8.76 -75.16 10.09
CA GLU A 293 8.24 -74.54 11.35
C GLU A 293 9.10 -74.42 12.63
N HIS A 294 9.51 -73.17 12.94
CA HIS A 294 9.60 -72.57 14.29
C HIS A 294 9.36 -71.05 14.10
N SER A 295 8.43 -70.32 14.74
CA SER A 295 7.94 -70.24 16.13
C SER A 295 8.87 -69.50 17.10
N GLU A 296 8.66 -68.18 17.14
CA GLU A 296 8.79 -67.18 18.24
C GLU A 296 10.06 -67.07 19.13
N ASP A 297 10.43 -65.80 19.32
CA ASP A 297 11.20 -65.17 20.42
C ASP A 297 12.53 -65.76 20.91
N LEU A 298 13.54 -64.88 20.99
CA LEU A 298 14.19 -64.57 22.26
C LEU A 298 15.10 -63.32 22.18
N SER A 299 15.19 -62.61 23.29
CA SER A 299 16.03 -61.44 23.50
C SER A 299 17.49 -61.78 23.82
N PHE A 300 18.35 -60.74 23.72
CA PHE A 300 19.55 -60.49 24.54
C PHE A 300 20.94 -60.69 23.88
N THR A 301 21.47 -59.56 23.40
CA THR A 301 22.84 -59.05 23.68
C THR A 301 24.06 -59.89 23.27
N LEU A 302 24.93 -59.31 22.42
CA LEU A 302 26.28 -58.81 22.80
C LEU A 302 27.13 -58.53 21.54
N LEU A 303 27.56 -57.26 21.35
CA LEU A 303 28.94 -56.88 21.04
C LEU A 303 29.05 -55.35 20.89
N LYS A 304 30.13 -54.79 21.43
CA LYS A 304 30.44 -53.35 21.49
C LYS A 304 31.97 -53.17 21.31
N PRO A 305 32.52 -51.96 21.20
CA PRO A 305 33.00 -51.43 19.92
C PRO A 305 34.53 -51.20 19.90
N LEU A 306 35.07 -50.86 18.73
CA LEU A 306 36.34 -50.10 18.68
C LEU A 306 36.04 -48.60 18.59
N ALA A 307 36.70 -47.83 19.45
CA ALA A 307 36.48 -46.40 19.62
C ALA A 307 37.59 -45.59 18.99
N SER A 308 37.24 -44.41 18.45
CA SER A 308 38.08 -43.22 18.54
C SER A 308 37.15 -42.02 18.55
N GLY A 309 37.27 -41.16 19.56
CA GLY A 309 36.34 -40.06 19.80
C GLY A 309 37.00 -38.70 19.64
N SER A 310 36.18 -37.68 19.39
CA SER A 310 36.35 -36.39 20.04
C SER A 310 35.04 -35.61 20.03
N ASN A 311 34.76 -34.90 21.12
CA ASN A 311 33.56 -34.08 21.27
C ASN A 311 33.60 -32.88 20.32
N GLN A 312 32.48 -32.55 19.66
CA GLN A 312 32.05 -31.15 19.48
C GLN A 312 30.52 -31.05 19.51
N VAL A 313 30.00 -30.33 20.51
CA VAL A 313 28.62 -29.82 20.54
C VAL A 313 28.57 -28.61 19.61
N GLY A 314 27.74 -28.63 18.56
CA GLY A 314 27.84 -27.61 17.50
C GLY A 314 26.67 -27.56 16.52
N ARG A 315 25.49 -27.20 17.02
CA ARG A 315 24.38 -26.50 16.32
C ARG A 315 24.54 -26.34 14.78
N ILE A 316 24.04 -27.30 14.01
CA ILE A 316 23.52 -27.08 12.65
C ILE A 316 22.00 -27.22 12.80
N GLY A 317 21.20 -26.17 12.69
CA GLY A 317 21.26 -25.15 11.66
C GLY A 317 19.96 -25.33 10.88
N SER A 318 18.89 -24.69 11.33
CA SER A 318 17.55 -24.83 10.75
C SER A 318 17.56 -24.37 9.29
N ALA A 319 17.70 -25.33 8.37
CA ALA A 319 17.48 -25.12 6.96
C ALA A 319 15.99 -24.91 6.75
N ARG A 320 15.55 -23.64 6.87
CA ARG A 320 14.26 -23.21 6.36
C ARG A 320 14.23 -23.57 4.88
N LEU A 321 13.23 -24.36 4.48
CA LEU A 321 12.98 -24.65 3.06
C LEU A 321 12.50 -23.36 2.38
N ALA A 322 13.45 -22.54 1.95
CA ALA A 322 13.20 -21.46 1.01
C ALA A 322 12.88 -22.09 -0.35
N GLY A 323 11.63 -21.98 -0.81
CA GLY A 323 11.20 -22.67 -2.02
C GLY A 323 9.71 -22.79 -2.32
N THR A 324 8.85 -21.93 -1.77
CA THR A 324 7.43 -21.83 -2.21
C THR A 324 7.00 -20.39 -2.56
N ASP A 325 7.96 -19.49 -2.73
CA ASP A 325 7.75 -18.12 -3.21
C ASP A 325 7.55 -18.06 -4.74
N SER A 326 6.69 -18.92 -5.29
CA SER A 326 6.12 -18.64 -6.62
C SER A 326 5.14 -17.48 -6.47
N PRO A 327 5.32 -16.36 -7.20
CA PRO A 327 4.40 -15.21 -7.10
C PRO A 327 2.97 -15.61 -7.48
N ASP A 328 2.82 -16.55 -8.43
CA ASP A 328 1.53 -17.03 -8.92
C ASP A 328 0.74 -17.78 -7.84
N LEU A 329 1.41 -18.55 -6.97
CA LEU A 329 0.75 -19.29 -5.90
C LEU A 329 0.23 -18.33 -4.81
N LYS A 330 0.98 -17.26 -4.51
CA LYS A 330 0.50 -16.19 -3.62
C LYS A 330 -0.63 -15.40 -4.24
N ALA A 331 -0.56 -15.08 -5.54
CA ALA A 331 -1.63 -14.39 -6.26
C ALA A 331 -2.93 -15.22 -6.27
N LEU A 332 -2.85 -16.52 -6.58
CA LEU A 332 -3.98 -17.45 -6.51
C LEU A 332 -4.55 -17.56 -5.09
N GLN A 333 -3.69 -17.64 -4.06
CA GLN A 333 -4.13 -17.69 -2.67
C GLN A 333 -4.89 -16.42 -2.27
N THR A 334 -4.41 -15.23 -2.66
CA THR A 334 -5.10 -13.96 -2.44
C THR A 334 -6.44 -13.93 -3.17
N GLN A 335 -6.47 -14.31 -4.45
CA GLN A 335 -7.69 -14.35 -5.27
C GLN A 335 -8.75 -15.31 -4.67
N ILE A 336 -8.34 -16.46 -4.14
CA ILE A 336 -9.23 -17.39 -3.42
C ILE A 336 -9.80 -16.75 -2.15
N THR A 337 -9.01 -15.98 -1.39
CA THR A 337 -9.52 -15.26 -0.21
C THR A 337 -10.46 -14.12 -0.57
N GLU A 338 -10.20 -13.38 -1.65
CA GLU A 338 -11.07 -12.31 -2.15
C GLU A 338 -12.41 -12.87 -2.65
N HIS A 339 -12.41 -13.92 -3.48
CA HIS A 339 -13.65 -14.57 -3.90
C HIS A 339 -14.46 -15.14 -2.72
N ARG A 340 -13.79 -15.69 -1.69
CA ARG A 340 -14.48 -16.16 -0.48
C ARG A 340 -15.16 -15.00 0.26
N ALA A 341 -14.49 -13.87 0.42
CA ALA A 341 -15.06 -12.69 1.07
C ALA A 341 -16.25 -12.11 0.27
N LEU A 342 -16.15 -12.07 -1.07
CA LEU A 342 -17.25 -11.64 -1.94
C LEU A 342 -18.47 -12.57 -1.84
N CYS A 343 -18.28 -13.89 -1.81
CA CYS A 343 -19.37 -14.84 -1.60
C CYS A 343 -20.06 -14.63 -0.24
N GLN A 344 -19.30 -14.44 0.83
CA GLN A 344 -19.85 -14.17 2.18
C GLN A 344 -20.64 -12.85 2.23
N ALA A 345 -20.15 -11.80 1.57
CA ALA A 345 -20.89 -10.53 1.47
C ALA A 345 -22.23 -10.71 0.71
N ALA A 346 -22.21 -11.43 -0.41
CA ALA A 346 -23.40 -11.73 -1.20
C ALA A 346 -24.42 -12.61 -0.44
N GLU A 347 -23.95 -13.55 0.39
CA GLU A 347 -24.82 -14.33 1.28
C GLU A 347 -25.54 -13.44 2.30
N VAL A 348 -24.82 -12.51 2.94
CA VAL A 348 -25.41 -11.55 3.89
C VAL A 348 -26.41 -10.60 3.21
N GLU A 349 -26.13 -10.13 1.99
CA GLU A 349 -27.08 -9.31 1.23
C GLU A 349 -28.33 -10.10 0.81
N ARG A 350 -28.17 -11.36 0.35
CA ARG A 350 -29.29 -12.26 0.05
C ARG A 350 -30.18 -12.44 1.29
N ASP A 351 -29.58 -12.67 2.46
CA ASP A 351 -30.34 -12.94 3.68
C ASP A 351 -31.09 -11.69 4.17
N ARG A 352 -30.51 -10.49 4.02
CA ARG A 352 -31.22 -9.21 4.23
C ARG A 352 -32.37 -8.99 3.23
N LEU A 353 -32.18 -9.36 1.96
CA LEU A 353 -33.24 -9.27 0.96
C LEU A 353 -34.38 -10.26 1.24
N LEU A 354 -34.07 -11.47 1.70
CA LEU A 354 -35.07 -12.44 2.16
C LEU A 354 -35.86 -11.88 3.35
N GLU A 355 -35.18 -11.30 4.35
CA GLU A 355 -35.85 -10.64 5.48
C GLU A 355 -36.80 -9.52 4.99
N LEU A 356 -36.33 -8.62 4.12
CA LEU A 356 -37.15 -7.55 3.53
C LEU A 356 -38.37 -8.10 2.77
N VAL A 357 -38.20 -9.18 1.99
CA VAL A 357 -39.32 -9.84 1.30
C VAL A 357 -40.33 -10.38 2.31
N THR A 358 -39.91 -11.00 3.41
CA THR A 358 -40.85 -11.47 4.44
C THR A 358 -41.59 -10.32 5.14
N VAL A 359 -40.92 -9.18 5.37
CA VAL A 359 -41.56 -7.98 5.94
C VAL A 359 -42.59 -7.39 4.99
N LEU A 360 -42.28 -7.31 3.69
CA LEU A 360 -43.22 -6.83 2.67
C LEU A 360 -44.41 -7.78 2.47
N GLN A 361 -44.18 -9.11 2.50
CA GLN A 361 -45.26 -10.10 2.48
C GLN A 361 -46.18 -9.97 3.69
N LYS A 362 -45.62 -9.83 4.91
CA LYS A 362 -46.40 -9.59 6.13
C LYS A 362 -47.19 -8.28 6.08
N ARG A 363 -46.59 -7.19 5.58
CA ARG A 363 -47.30 -5.91 5.41
C ARG A 363 -48.47 -6.07 4.45
N ARG A 364 -48.25 -6.66 3.27
CA ARG A 364 -49.30 -6.88 2.26
C ARG A 364 -50.44 -7.76 2.78
N PHE A 365 -50.13 -8.75 3.62
CA PHE A 365 -51.13 -9.58 4.28
C PHE A 365 -51.95 -8.81 5.33
N MET A 366 -51.31 -7.93 6.10
CA MET A 366 -52.01 -7.03 7.03
C MET A 366 -52.87 -5.97 6.30
N GLU A 367 -52.39 -5.42 5.20
CA GLU A 367 -53.14 -4.50 4.33
C GLU A 367 -54.40 -5.20 3.76
N PHE A 368 -54.25 -6.43 3.28
CA PHE A 368 -55.38 -7.25 2.81
C PHE A 368 -56.42 -7.50 3.91
N LEU A 369 -56.00 -7.90 5.12
CA LEU A 369 -56.92 -8.08 6.26
C LEU A 369 -57.62 -6.78 6.68
N MET A 370 -56.94 -5.63 6.61
CA MET A 370 -57.55 -4.32 6.89
C MET A 370 -58.56 -3.91 5.83
N GLU A 371 -58.31 -4.23 4.55
CA GLU A 371 -59.23 -3.96 3.45
C GLU A 371 -60.49 -4.84 3.54
N GLU A 372 -60.35 -6.09 3.96
CA GLU A 372 -61.46 -7.04 4.14
C GLU A 372 -62.37 -6.65 5.33
N ILE A 373 -61.79 -6.31 6.49
CA ILE A 373 -62.55 -5.78 7.64
C ILE A 373 -63.24 -4.45 7.29
N GLY A 374 -62.53 -3.56 6.58
CA GLY A 374 -63.08 -2.28 6.11
C GLY A 374 -64.13 -2.39 4.99
N ALA A 375 -64.32 -3.58 4.42
CA ALA A 375 -65.41 -3.90 3.51
C ALA A 375 -66.64 -4.44 4.27
N GLU A 376 -66.46 -5.25 5.31
CA GLU A 376 -67.56 -5.76 6.15
C GLU A 376 -68.31 -4.62 6.87
N ASP A 377 -67.58 -3.66 7.45
CA ASP A 377 -68.18 -2.47 8.10
C ASP A 377 -69.06 -1.63 7.14
N LYS A 378 -68.78 -1.66 5.83
CA LYS A 378 -69.53 -0.93 4.80
C LYS A 378 -70.77 -1.66 4.28
N LEU A 379 -70.94 -2.95 4.60
CA LEU A 379 -72.17 -3.70 4.31
C LEU A 379 -73.17 -3.69 5.49
N SER A 380 -72.77 -3.15 6.65
CA SER A 380 -73.58 -3.13 7.88
C SER A 380 -74.31 -1.79 8.15
N THR A 381 -74.31 -0.88 7.17
CA THR A 381 -75.05 0.41 7.18
C THR A 381 -75.78 0.64 5.87
#